data_AF-A0A7C1W7Y3-F1
#
_entry.id   AF-A0A7C1W7Y3-F1
#
_cell.length_a   1.000
_cell.length_b   1.000
_cell.length_c   1.000
_cell.angle_alpha   90.00
_cell.angle_beta   90.00
_cell.angle_gamma   90.00
#
_symmetry.space_group_name_H-M   'P 1'
#
loop_
_entity.id
_entity.type
_entity.pdbx_description
1 polymer ?
#
loop_
_entity_poly.entity_id
_entity_poly.type
_entity_poly.pdbx_seq_one_letter_code
_entity_poly.pdbx_strand_id
1 'polypeptide(L)'
;MKVIIDTGNYISAKAAQMAKPDVVAAYPITPQTTIVEGIAKYVEAGEFSGEYICVESEHSAMSACIGASAAGARTFTATSAHGLLLMHEMLHWAAL
;
A
#
# COMPACT_ATOMS: atom_id res chain seq x y z
N MET A 1 -21.90 -5.70 13.87
CA MET A 1 -21.33 -4.86 12.78
C MET A 1 -21.12 -3.47 13.33
N LYS A 2 -19.89 -2.92 13.27
CA LYS A 2 -19.56 -1.58 13.80
C LYS A 2 -19.60 -0.59 12.64
N VAL A 3 -20.33 0.51 12.78
CA VAL A 3 -20.30 1.63 11.81
C VAL A 3 -19.11 2.52 12.16
N ILE A 4 -18.30 2.88 11.16
CA ILE A 4 -17.14 3.76 11.28
C ILE A 4 -17.34 4.91 10.29
N ILE A 5 -17.14 6.15 10.75
CA ILE A 5 -17.19 7.36 9.92
C ILE A 5 -15.78 7.98 9.97
N ASP A 6 -15.13 8.06 8.82
CA ASP A 6 -13.79 8.63 8.66
C ASP A 6 -13.62 9.10 7.20
N THR A 7 -12.46 9.65 6.86
CA THR A 7 -12.07 9.99 5.50
C THR A 7 -11.86 8.74 4.65
N GLY A 8 -12.04 8.87 3.32
CA GLY A 8 -11.85 7.75 2.39
C GLY A 8 -10.46 7.11 2.48
N ASN A 9 -9.42 7.90 2.76
CA ASN A 9 -8.05 7.39 2.91
C ASN A 9 -7.88 6.50 4.14
N TYR A 10 -8.37 6.94 5.31
CA TYR A 10 -8.30 6.12 6.53
C TYR A 10 -9.20 4.89 6.45
N ILE A 11 -10.36 4.98 5.77
CA ILE A 11 -11.16 3.80 5.47
C ILE A 11 -10.42 2.83 4.53
N SER A 12 -9.70 3.35 3.52
CA SER A 12 -8.87 2.52 2.63
C SER A 12 -7.72 1.83 3.36
N ALA A 13 -7.03 2.54 4.27
CA ALA A 13 -6.01 1.96 5.13
C ALA A 13 -6.58 0.86 6.03
N LYS A 14 -7.75 1.09 6.63
CA LYS A 14 -8.42 0.08 7.46
C LYS A 14 -8.83 -1.14 6.63
N ALA A 15 -9.38 -0.93 5.44
CA ALA A 15 -9.74 -2.00 4.53
C ALA A 15 -8.52 -2.81 4.08
N ALA A 16 -7.41 -2.15 3.76
CA ALA A 16 -6.14 -2.81 3.45
C ALA A 16 -5.66 -3.66 4.64
N GLN A 17 -5.64 -3.12 5.86
CA GLN A 17 -5.30 -3.88 7.06
C GLN A 17 -6.20 -5.11 7.26
N MET A 18 -7.51 -4.96 7.06
CA MET A 18 -8.47 -6.06 7.17
C MET A 18 -8.30 -7.12 6.07
N ALA A 19 -7.82 -6.71 4.89
CA ALA A 19 -7.48 -7.61 3.80
C ALA A 19 -6.19 -8.40 4.06
N LYS A 20 -5.43 -8.08 5.12
CA LYS A 20 -4.22 -8.80 5.56
C LYS A 20 -3.22 -9.03 4.41
N PRO A 21 -2.70 -7.97 3.74
CA PRO A 21 -1.57 -8.13 2.86
C PRO A 21 -0.35 -8.57 3.66
N ASP A 22 0.42 -9.47 3.06
CA ASP A 22 1.68 -9.96 3.60
C ASP A 22 2.81 -8.93 3.37
N VAL A 23 2.69 -8.08 2.34
CA VAL A 23 3.65 -7.00 2.06
C VAL A 23 2.91 -5.70 1.69
N VAL A 24 3.30 -4.60 2.34
CA VAL A 24 2.91 -3.24 1.96
C VAL A 24 4.16 -2.45 1.60
N ALA A 25 4.25 -2.00 0.34
CA ALA A 25 5.33 -1.12 -0.11
C ALA A 25 4.84 0.33 -0.15
N ALA A 26 5.48 1.21 0.62
CA ALA A 26 5.01 2.56 0.84
C ALA A 26 6.00 3.64 0.41
N TYR A 27 5.47 4.61 -0.34
CA TYR A 27 6.14 5.88 -0.65
C TYR A 27 5.13 7.03 -0.49
N PRO A 28 5.51 8.17 0.12
CA PRO A 28 4.57 9.25 0.41
C PRO A 28 4.36 10.17 -0.81
N ILE A 29 3.09 10.34 -1.24
CA ILE A 29 2.70 11.40 -2.18
C ILE A 29 1.29 11.94 -1.87
N THR A 30 1.15 13.27 -1.79
CA THR A 30 -0.14 13.93 -1.54
C THR A 30 -1.10 13.71 -2.71
N PRO A 31 -2.41 13.43 -2.47
CA PRO A 31 -3.11 13.33 -1.18
C PRO A 31 -3.16 11.92 -0.58
N GLN A 32 -2.56 10.92 -1.23
CA GLN A 32 -2.64 9.52 -0.80
C GLN A 32 -1.84 9.23 0.48
N THR A 33 -0.86 10.07 0.85
CA THR A 33 0.04 9.86 2.00
C THR A 33 -0.65 9.32 3.27
N THR A 34 -1.85 9.81 3.61
CA THR A 34 -2.57 9.38 4.81
C THR A 34 -3.02 7.91 4.78
N ILE A 35 -3.10 7.27 3.61
CA ILE A 35 -3.36 5.83 3.48
C ILE A 35 -2.18 5.04 4.04
N VAL A 36 -0.96 5.30 3.56
CA VAL A 36 0.23 4.56 3.98
C VAL A 36 0.62 4.91 5.42
N GLU A 37 0.45 6.17 5.84
CA GLU A 37 0.57 6.55 7.26
C GLU A 37 -0.46 5.82 8.14
N GLY A 38 -1.70 5.65 7.66
CA GLY A 38 -2.73 4.88 8.36
C GLY A 38 -2.33 3.42 8.54
N ILE A 39 -1.72 2.80 7.53
CA ILE A 39 -1.20 1.43 7.64
C ILE A 39 -0.02 1.38 8.61
N ALA A 40 0.92 2.34 8.53
CA ALA A 40 2.05 2.42 9.46
C ALA A 40 1.61 2.49 10.92
N LYS A 41 0.50 3.18 11.23
CA LYS A 41 -0.08 3.19 12.58
C LYS A 41 -0.56 1.81 13.03
N TYR A 42 -1.11 0.98 12.13
CA TYR A 42 -1.46 -0.40 12.46
C TYR A 42 -0.23 -1.28 12.66
N VAL A 43 0.87 -1.02 11.93
CA VAL A 43 2.16 -1.68 12.15
C VAL A 43 2.70 -1.34 13.54
N GLU A 44 2.76 -0.06 13.89
CA GLU A 44 3.22 0.42 15.20
C GLU A 44 2.38 -0.14 16.36
N ALA A 45 1.06 -0.24 16.16
CA ALA A 45 0.15 -0.82 17.14
C ALA A 45 0.22 -2.36 17.25
N GLY A 46 0.99 -3.03 16.40
CA GLY A 46 1.03 -4.50 16.33
C GLY A 46 -0.24 -5.14 15.76
N GLU A 47 -1.07 -4.35 15.06
CA GLU A 47 -2.32 -4.79 14.43
C GLU A 47 -2.14 -5.19 12.95
N PHE A 48 -0.93 -5.09 12.42
CA PHE A 48 -0.56 -5.53 11.07
C PHE A 48 0.43 -6.70 11.16
N SER A 49 0.13 -7.79 10.46
CA SER A 49 0.91 -9.04 10.53
C SER A 49 1.90 -9.23 9.38
N GLY A 50 1.87 -8.37 8.36
CA GLY A 50 2.77 -8.44 7.21
C GLY A 50 4.00 -7.54 7.37
N GLU A 51 4.80 -7.47 6.32
CA GLU A 51 5.94 -6.56 6.20
C GLU A 51 5.51 -5.21 5.63
N TYR A 52 5.87 -4.13 6.32
CA TYR A 52 5.69 -2.77 5.83
C TYR A 52 7.06 -2.20 5.45
N ILE A 53 7.29 -2.01 4.16
CA ILE A 53 8.58 -1.56 3.64
C ILE A 53 8.49 -0.13 3.12
N CYS A 54 9.39 0.72 3.60
CA CYS A 54 9.59 2.07 3.08
C CYS A 54 10.50 1.97 1.86
N VAL A 55 9.98 2.29 0.69
CA VAL A 55 10.75 2.29 -0.56
C VAL A 55 11.16 3.71 -0.94
N GLU A 56 12.04 3.83 -1.93
CA GLU A 56 12.63 5.11 -2.36
C GLU A 56 11.81 5.86 -3.42
N SER A 57 10.85 5.20 -4.09
CA SER A 57 9.98 5.81 -5.09
C SER A 57 8.72 4.99 -5.35
N GLU A 58 7.75 5.56 -6.07
CA GLU A 58 6.57 4.84 -6.53
C GLU A 58 6.88 3.72 -7.53
N HIS A 59 7.90 3.89 -8.38
CA HIS A 59 8.35 2.81 -9.28
C HIS A 59 8.83 1.60 -8.47
N SER A 60 9.60 1.86 -7.43
CA SER A 60 10.10 0.85 -6.48
C SER A 60 8.97 0.22 -5.67
N ALA A 61 7.94 1.01 -5.30
CA ALA A 61 6.77 0.49 -4.58
C ALA A 61 6.03 -0.56 -5.39
N MET A 62 5.77 -0.27 -6.68
CA MET A 62 5.12 -1.23 -7.56
C MET A 62 6.03 -2.42 -7.87
N SER A 63 7.32 -2.19 -8.13
CA SER A 63 8.30 -3.27 -8.36
C SER A 63 8.37 -4.25 -7.19
N ALA A 64 8.40 -3.75 -5.95
CA ALA A 64 8.41 -4.58 -4.75
C ALA A 64 7.11 -5.37 -4.59
N CYS A 65 5.95 -4.76 -4.88
CA CYS A 65 4.67 -5.47 -4.87
C CYS A 65 4.63 -6.57 -5.93
N ILE A 66 5.11 -6.32 -7.15
CA ILE A 66 5.16 -7.34 -8.21
C ILE A 66 6.03 -8.53 -7.77
N GLY A 67 7.24 -8.26 -7.26
CA GLY A 67 8.15 -9.30 -6.78
C GLY A 67 7.56 -10.14 -5.64
N ALA A 68 6.95 -9.48 -4.65
CA ALA A 68 6.29 -10.16 -3.54
C ALA A 68 5.08 -10.98 -3.99
N SER A 69 4.26 -10.43 -4.90
CA SER A 69 3.11 -11.14 -5.49
C SER A 69 3.54 -12.37 -6.29
N ALA A 70 4.61 -12.25 -7.09
CA ALA A 70 5.18 -13.37 -7.84
C ALA A 70 5.70 -14.51 -6.93
N ALA A 71 6.08 -14.19 -5.68
CA ALA A 71 6.44 -15.16 -4.65
C ALA A 71 5.23 -15.75 -3.89
N GLY A 72 4.01 -15.33 -4.23
CA GLY A 72 2.75 -15.81 -3.63
C GLY A 72 2.20 -14.96 -2.48
N ALA A 73 2.79 -13.79 -2.21
CA ALA A 73 2.37 -12.91 -1.12
C ALA A 73 1.22 -11.99 -1.55
N ARG A 74 0.23 -11.74 -0.69
CA ARG A 74 -0.76 -10.69 -0.94
C ARG A 74 -0.12 -9.32 -0.73
N THR A 75 -0.20 -8.44 -1.73
CA THR A 75 0.49 -7.15 -1.69
C THR A 75 -0.46 -5.97 -1.72
N PHE A 76 -0.03 -4.85 -1.15
CA PHE A 76 -0.74 -3.58 -1.25
C PHE A 76 0.24 -2.41 -1.39
N THR A 77 -0.10 -1.44 -2.24
CA THR A 77 0.55 -0.12 -2.30
C THR A 77 -0.51 0.92 -2.63
N ALA A 78 -0.19 2.20 -2.44
CA ALA A 78 -1.06 3.30 -2.81
C ALA A 78 -0.22 4.47 -3.33
N THR A 79 -0.72 5.17 -4.34
CA THR A 79 -0.05 6.30 -4.99
C THR A 79 -1.06 7.36 -5.45
N SER A 80 -0.59 8.46 -6.04
CA SER A 80 -1.43 9.50 -6.67
C SER A 80 -0.67 10.27 -7.76
N ALA A 81 -1.40 10.79 -8.75
CA ALA A 81 -0.90 11.72 -9.77
C ALA A 81 0.44 11.29 -10.39
N HIS A 82 1.52 12.05 -10.16
CA HIS A 82 2.85 11.80 -10.72
C HIS A 82 3.45 10.46 -10.26
N GLY A 83 3.10 9.99 -9.06
CA GLY A 83 3.52 8.70 -8.58
C GLY A 83 2.92 7.55 -9.39
N LEU A 84 1.67 7.69 -9.83
CA LEU A 84 1.05 6.71 -10.75
C LEU A 84 1.71 6.75 -12.13
N LEU A 85 2.09 7.93 -12.62
CA LEU A 85 2.85 8.06 -13.87
C LEU A 85 4.23 7.40 -13.73
N LEU A 86 4.90 7.55 -12.59
CA LEU A 86 6.19 6.91 -12.32
C LEU A 86 6.07 5.38 -12.22
N MET A 87 4.91 4.85 -11.77
CA MET A 87 4.59 3.42 -11.80
C MET A 87 4.23 2.88 -13.20
N HIS A 88 4.04 3.74 -14.21
CA HIS A 88 3.38 3.35 -15.47
C HIS A 88 4.04 2.15 -16.15
N GLU A 89 5.37 2.11 -16.23
CA GLU A 89 6.10 0.97 -16.79
C GLU A 89 5.74 -0.33 -16.04
N MET A 90 5.72 -0.27 -14.70
CA MET A 90 5.47 -1.42 -13.84
C MET A 90 4.01 -1.90 -13.88
N LEU A 91 3.04 -1.04 -14.17
CA LEU A 91 1.63 -1.44 -14.30
C LEU A 91 1.42 -2.50 -15.39
N HIS A 92 2.21 -2.47 -16.46
CA HIS A 92 2.15 -3.49 -17.51
C HIS A 92 2.66 -4.84 -17.02
N TRP A 93 3.69 -4.85 -16.17
CA TRP A 93 4.21 -6.06 -15.55
C TRP A 93 3.27 -6.63 -14.48
N ALA A 94 2.60 -5.77 -13.72
CA ALA A 94 1.65 -6.19 -12.69
C ALA A 94 0.36 -6.84 -13.25
N ALA A 95 0.02 -6.57 -14.51
CA ALA A 95 -1.19 -7.08 -15.17
C ALA A 95 -0.99 -8.42 -15.88
N LEU A 96 0.25 -8.94 -15.94
CA LEU A 96 0.58 -10.25 -16.49
C LEU A 96 0.27 -11.35 -15.48
#